data_AF-A0A2D8M957-F1
#
_entry.id   AF-A0A2D8M957-F1
#
_cell.length_a   1.000
_cell.length_b   1.000
_cell.length_c   1.000
_cell.angle_alpha   90.00
_cell.angle_beta   90.00
_cell.angle_gamma   90.00
#
_symmetry.space_group_name_H-M   'P 1'
#
loop_
_entity.id
_entity.type
_entity.pdbx_description
1 polymer ?
#
loop_
_entity_poly.entity_id
_entity_poly.type
_entity_poly.pdbx_seq_one_letter_code
_entity_poly.pdbx_strand_id
1 'polypeptide(L)' 'MARRSIRTSVTLPERSYAEIQALAEANDVSTAWVIRQAVLQYLSDGVGQRELPLAARRSGR' A
#
# COMPACT_ATOMS: atom_id res chain seq x y z
N MET A 1 7.02 17.77 -17.86
CA MET A 1 5.72 17.08 -17.72
C MET A 1 5.37 16.99 -16.24
N ALA A 2 4.37 17.74 -15.76
CA ALA A 2 4.02 17.73 -14.34
C ALA A 2 3.52 16.34 -13.93
N ARG A 3 4.13 15.75 -12.88
CA ARG A 3 3.76 14.43 -12.37
C ARG A 3 2.39 14.54 -11.68
N ARG A 4 1.31 14.25 -12.42
CA ARG A 4 -0.06 14.25 -11.86
C ARG A 4 -0.14 13.23 -10.73
N SER A 5 -0.59 13.70 -9.56
CA SER A 5 -0.98 12.81 -8.45
C SER A 5 -2.49 12.57 -8.54
N ILE A 6 -2.91 11.30 -8.47
CA ILE A 6 -4.31 10.90 -8.46
C ILE A 6 -4.72 10.61 -7.01
N ARG A 7 -5.80 11.24 -6.53
CA ARG A 7 -6.38 10.91 -5.24
C ARG A 7 -7.14 9.59 -5.37
N THR A 8 -6.82 8.64 -4.50
CA THR A 8 -7.47 7.33 -4.45
C THR A 8 -8.05 7.14 -3.05
N SER A 9 -9.30 6.68 -2.97
CA SER A 9 -9.92 6.27 -1.71
C SER A 9 -9.98 4.74 -1.65
N VAL A 10 -9.62 4.17 -0.51
CA VAL A 10 -9.64 2.72 -0.27
C VAL A 10 -10.25 2.46 1.10
N THR A 11 -10.91 1.31 1.24
CA THR A 11 -11.42 0.84 2.54
C THR A 11 -10.45 -0.19 3.10
N LEU A 12 -9.99 0.03 4.33
CA LEU A 12 -9.10 -0.88 5.05
C LEU A 12 -9.81 -1.38 6.32
N PRO A 13 -9.52 -2.61 6.78
CA PRO A 13 -9.92 -3.04 8.12
C PRO A 13 -9.37 -2.08 9.18
N GLU A 14 -10.16 -1.83 10.22
CA GLU A 14 -9.82 -0.90 11.31
C GLU A 14 -8.44 -1.21 11.92
N ARG A 15 -8.19 -2.49 12.23
CA ARG A 15 -6.91 -2.94 12.78
C ARG A 15 -5.72 -2.58 11.88
N SER A 16 -5.86 -2.76 10.57
CA SER A 16 -4.79 -2.44 9.61
C SER A 16 -4.54 -0.93 9.55
N TYR A 17 -5.60 -0.11 9.62
CA TYR A 17 -5.44 1.34 9.70
C TYR A 17 -4.74 1.77 10.99
N ALA A 18 -5.09 1.19 12.13
CA ALA A 18 -4.48 1.49 13.42
C ALA A 18 -2.96 1.17 13.43
N GLU A 19 -2.56 0.03 12.85
CA GLU A 19 -1.14 -0.33 12.70
C GLU A 19 -0.39 0.66 11.80
N ILE A 20 -1.00 1.08 10.68
CA ILE A 20 -0.42 2.10 9.79
C ILE A 20 -0.30 3.45 10.51
N GLN A 21 -1.30 3.84 11.30
CA GLN A 21 -1.29 5.08 12.06
C GLN A 21 -0.17 5.09 13.10
N ALA A 22 -0.01 4.03 13.89
CA ALA A 22 1.06 3.92 14.87
C ALA A 22 2.46 4.01 14.21
N LEU A 23 2.63 3.36 13.06
CA LEU A 23 3.86 3.47 12.25
C LEU A 23 4.11 4.90 11.78
N ALA A 24 3.07 5.59 11.32
CA ALA A 24 3.17 6.95 10.84
C ALA A 24 3.58 7.92 11.97
N GLU A 25 2.94 7.80 13.14
CA GLU A 25 3.25 8.60 14.34
C GLU A 25 4.68 8.34 14.85
N ALA A 26 5.10 7.08 14.91
CA ALA A 26 6.44 6.72 15.36
C ALA A 26 7.58 7.24 14.45
N ASN A 27 7.28 7.56 13.19
CA ASN A 27 8.27 7.99 12.19
C ASN A 27 8.07 9.44 11.72
N ASP A 28 7.17 10.21 12.36
CA ASP A 28 6.82 11.60 12.00
C ASP A 28 6.44 11.75 10.51
N VAL A 29 5.62 10.82 10.01
CA VAL A 29 5.11 10.85 8.64
C VAL A 29 3.59 10.73 8.64
N SER A 30 2.96 10.99 7.49
CA SER A 30 1.51 10.78 7.33
C SER A 30 1.18 9.33 7.00
N THR A 31 -0.01 8.87 7.38
CA THR A 31 -0.56 7.56 6.96
C THR A 31 -0.60 7.43 5.43
N ALA A 32 -0.91 8.52 4.72
CA ALA A 32 -0.88 8.56 3.26
C ALA A 32 0.53 8.33 2.68
N TRP A 33 1.58 8.80 3.37
CA TRP A 33 2.96 8.54 2.97
C TRP A 33 3.31 7.05 3.11
N VAL A 34 2.95 6.44 4.24
CA VAL A 34 3.17 4.99 4.48
C VAL A 34 2.48 4.16 3.41
N ILE A 35 1.21 4.45 3.12
CA ILE A 35 0.43 3.76 2.07
C ILE A 35 1.08 3.96 0.70
N ARG A 36 1.55 5.17 0.38
CA ARG A 36 2.25 5.44 -0.87
C ARG A 36 3.53 4.60 -1.00
N GLN A 37 4.36 4.52 0.04
CA GLN A 37 5.57 3.71 0.01
C GLN A 37 5.25 2.22 -0.15
N ALA A 38 4.25 1.71 0.57
CA ALA A 38 3.82 0.33 0.45
C ALA A 38 3.36 0.00 -0.99
N VAL A 39 2.59 0.89 -1.63
CA VAL A 39 2.17 0.73 -3.02
C VAL A 39 3.37 0.77 -3.98
N LEU A 40 4.30 1.71 -3.79
CA LEU A 40 5.50 1.80 -4.63
C LEU A 40 6.39 0.55 -4.50
N GLN A 41 6.57 0.05 -3.28
CA GLN A 41 7.31 -1.18 -3.00
C GLN A 41 6.64 -2.37 -3.67
N TYR A 42 5.33 -2.54 -3.45
CA TYR A 42 4.55 -3.62 -4.05
C TYR A 42 4.66 -3.65 -5.59
N LEU A 43 4.61 -2.48 -6.23
CA LEU A 43 4.76 -2.37 -7.68
C LEU A 43 6.19 -2.61 -8.16
N SER A 44 7.20 -2.21 -7.36
CA SER A 44 8.61 -2.44 -7.66
C SER A 44 8.97 -3.93 -7.61
N ASP A 45 8.42 -4.65 -6.63
CA ASP A 45 8.61 -6.09 -6.47
C ASP A 45 7.94 -6.90 -7.60
N GLY A 46 6.88 -6.35 -8.21
CA GLY A 46 6.12 -6.96 -9.29
C GLY A 46 6.52 -6.51 -10.69
N VAL A 47 7.63 -5.77 -10.88
CA VAL A 47 8.03 -5.27 -12.21
C VAL A 47 8.20 -6.44 -13.18
N GLY A 48 7.33 -6.51 -14.19
CA GLY A 48 7.30 -7.56 -15.21
C GLY A 48 6.27 -8.67 -15.00
N GLN A 49 5.61 -8.72 -13.84
CA GLN A 49 4.55 -9.70 -13.55
C GLN A 49 3.18 -9.09 -13.88
N ARG A 50 2.41 -9.76 -14.76
CA ARG A 50 1.03 -9.36 -15.14
C ARG A 50 -0.03 -9.98 -14.25
N GLU A 51 0.37 -10.88 -13.37
CA GLU A 51 -0.51 -11.58 -12.43
C GLU A 51 -0.44 -10.89 -11.06
N LEU A 52 -1.55 -10.90 -10.32
CA LEU A 52 -1.61 -10.33 -8.98
C LEU A 52 -0.92 -11.30 -8.00
N PRO A 53 0.28 -11.00 -7.48
CA PRO A 53 0.98 -11.92 -6.58
C PRO A 53 0.20 -12.21 -5.29
N LEU A 54 -0.65 -11.27 -4.85
CA LEU A 54 -1.53 -11.44 -3.68
C LEU A 54 -2.77 -12.31 -3.94
N ALA A 55 -3.14 -12.56 -5.20
CA ALA A 55 -4.28 -13.43 -5.53
C ALA A 55 -3.92 -14.92 -5.40
N ALA A 56 -2.67 -15.30 -5.69
CA ALA A 56 -2.20 -16.68 -5.57
C ALA A 56 -2.28 -17.19 -4.11
N ARG A 57 -2.15 -16.30 -3.12
CA ARG A 57 -2.26 -16.64 -1.70
C ARG A 57 -3.68 -16.90 -1.20
N ARG A 58 -4.71 -16.72 -2.04
CA ARG A 58 -6.10 -17.08 -1.73
C ARG A 58 -6.43 -18.55 -2.02
N SER A 59 -5.52 -19.29 -2.68
CA SER A 59 -5.68 -20.71 -2.98
C SER A 59 -4.76 -21.57 -2.11
N GLY A 60 -4.94 -21.47 -0.80
CA GLY A 60 -4.36 -22.39 0.18
C GLY A 60 -5.43 -22.75 1.19
N ARG A 61 -6.43 -23.52 0.75
CA ARG A 61 -7.29 -24.32 1.61
C ARG A 61 -6.86 -25.77 1.46
#